data_AF-A0A518DB90-F1
#
_entry.id   AF-A0A518DB90-F1
#
_cell.length_a   1.000
_cell.length_b   1.000
_cell.length_c   1.000
_cell.angle_alpha   90.00
_cell.angle_beta   90.00
_cell.angle_gamma   90.00
#
_symmetry.space_group_name_H-M   'P 1'
#
loop_
_entity.id
_entity.type
_entity.pdbx_description
1 polymer ?
#
loop_
_entity_poly.entity_id
_entity_poly.type
_entity_poly.pdbx_seq_one_letter_code
_entity_poly.pdbx_strand_id
1 'polypeptide(L)'
;MKPKRLLTILLLCLASAAQLHAEAPPLPSDWLAVVATSDLPALFEQAEALLGDLKRPERGAIGVLRVAASRLPLADGSVIVGLRGSMASGAGATDGVTPFALVEVSDFDLLVERLGAEPTGATAVMSLGGAEVELVALGDWALLRVSDAGVTWTEPADPRSLEPVLALLEQQTMVAAVSTSGLDSLERFAIDTREAMGLAGNRFRFGSLRYRGGWSLEQTRTLVAMAAPLFTSLKRDASAVRLGASRSESGDLNLTVGVEDRTPASDNPDQVLIQRVTVKTASGARPAIFDLPVPSNLGARRLAAGIYLASVAMQPDSVDLRAYPASFGKFASACRAAFEQVSSGRVLAISRAADSPLGANQVAALRVPDAERFTQAFAEAVARWNEMLSGAGGNQQLVFQSEPVEVGGHAGARYWANVVDPADADRVPEIKTTMQRFYGADGKASFYVVPLGADLVAVADMTVDDLAPWLERIGTGDGAPSDTGEIAVDRLINWQQQVWAAMMDGALGFKPSPPFPSVPPCEVTLEAEGPAQVFRLQVPQELIQSLGAKITAQ
;
A
#
# COMPACT_ATOMS: atom_id res chain seq x y z
N MET A 1 -11.33 -8.51 -3.16
CA MET A 1 -9.98 -8.30 -3.76
C MET A 1 -9.25 -9.65 -3.86
N LYS A 2 -8.18 -9.81 -4.67
CA LYS A 2 -7.38 -11.07 -4.73
C LYS A 2 -6.15 -10.96 -3.80
N PRO A 3 -5.63 -12.07 -3.24
CA PRO A 3 -4.53 -11.98 -2.27
C PRO A 3 -3.25 -11.61 -3.01
N LYS A 4 -2.95 -12.29 -4.13
CA LYS A 4 -1.95 -11.90 -5.15
C LYS A 4 -2.28 -10.61 -5.92
N ARG A 5 -3.09 -9.71 -5.36
CA ARG A 5 -3.24 -8.30 -5.79
C ARG A 5 -2.92 -7.37 -4.62
N LEU A 6 -3.48 -7.62 -3.44
CA LEU A 6 -3.08 -6.85 -2.25
C LEU A 6 -1.62 -7.14 -1.88
N LEU A 7 -1.23 -8.40 -1.75
CA LEU A 7 0.16 -8.82 -1.51
C LEU A 7 1.11 -8.43 -2.64
N THR A 8 0.62 -8.27 -3.88
CA THR A 8 1.45 -7.83 -5.03
C THR A 8 1.55 -6.32 -5.13
N ILE A 9 0.50 -5.57 -4.77
CA ILE A 9 0.58 -4.10 -4.64
C ILE A 9 1.39 -3.74 -3.38
N LEU A 10 1.30 -4.51 -2.29
CA LEU A 10 2.28 -4.43 -1.21
C LEU A 10 3.68 -4.81 -1.72
N LEU A 11 3.90 -5.97 -2.34
CA LEU A 11 5.23 -6.37 -2.83
C LEU A 11 5.79 -5.49 -3.97
N LEU A 12 5.00 -4.64 -4.63
CA LEU A 12 5.48 -3.63 -5.59
C LEU A 12 5.37 -2.18 -5.09
N CYS A 13 4.77 -1.95 -3.93
CA CYS A 13 5.28 -0.98 -2.99
C CYS A 13 6.61 -1.53 -2.47
N LEU A 14 6.66 -2.36 -1.43
CA LEU A 14 7.83 -2.99 -0.79
C LEU A 14 9.03 -3.40 -1.68
N ALA A 15 8.89 -3.77 -2.97
CA ALA A 15 10.04 -4.02 -3.87
C ALA A 15 10.31 -2.93 -4.93
N SER A 16 9.40 -1.98 -5.15
CA SER A 16 9.75 -0.67 -5.76
C SER A 16 10.03 0.41 -4.70
N ALA A 17 9.87 0.05 -3.43
CA ALA A 17 9.78 0.91 -2.28
C ALA A 17 10.03 0.12 -0.96
N ALA A 18 11.21 -0.50 -0.82
CA ALA A 18 11.74 -0.94 0.48
C ALA A 18 12.31 0.27 1.26
N GLN A 19 11.48 1.30 1.45
CA GLN A 19 11.85 2.71 1.31
C GLN A 19 11.41 3.72 2.42
N LEU A 20 12.31 3.94 3.41
CA LEU A 20 12.50 4.83 4.60
C LEU A 20 11.97 4.39 6.00
N HIS A 21 12.41 5.06 7.06
CA HIS A 21 11.86 5.05 8.43
C HIS A 21 12.10 6.44 9.07
N ALA A 22 11.61 6.78 10.27
CA ALA A 22 11.95 8.07 10.89
C ALA A 22 13.44 8.06 11.29
N GLU A 23 14.24 9.13 11.22
CA GLU A 23 13.93 10.53 11.51
C GLU A 23 14.56 11.52 10.50
N ALA A 24 14.87 11.05 9.28
CA ALA A 24 15.64 11.82 8.30
C ALA A 24 15.06 13.20 7.90
N PRO A 25 15.88 14.27 7.80
CA PRO A 25 15.66 15.35 6.83
C PRO A 25 15.26 14.84 5.43
N PRO A 26 14.54 15.67 4.64
CA PRO A 26 14.17 15.30 3.29
C PRO A 26 15.41 15.07 2.42
N LEU A 27 15.31 14.12 1.49
CA LEU A 27 16.29 13.96 0.41
C LEU A 27 16.54 15.29 -0.32
N PRO A 28 17.73 15.44 -0.95
CA PRO A 28 18.00 16.53 -1.88
C PRO A 28 16.87 16.70 -2.90
N SER A 29 16.48 17.94 -3.20
CA SER A 29 15.22 18.26 -3.88
C SER A 29 15.13 17.75 -5.33
N ASP A 30 16.26 17.43 -5.92
CA ASP A 30 16.47 16.86 -7.25
C ASP A 30 16.64 15.32 -7.23
N TRP A 31 16.71 14.70 -6.06
CA TRP A 31 16.76 13.24 -5.92
C TRP A 31 15.34 12.72 -5.80
N LEU A 32 14.93 11.90 -6.77
CA LEU A 32 13.59 11.35 -6.82
C LEU A 32 13.46 10.20 -5.82
N ALA A 33 14.45 9.29 -5.84
CA ALA A 33 14.52 8.18 -4.92
C ALA A 33 15.97 7.72 -4.68
N VAL A 34 16.21 7.00 -3.59
CA VAL A 34 17.39 6.16 -3.36
C VAL A 34 17.01 4.79 -2.79
N VAL A 35 17.95 3.85 -2.72
CA VAL A 35 17.91 2.52 -2.10
C VAL A 35 19.26 2.29 -1.42
N ALA A 36 19.27 2.21 -0.09
CA ALA A 36 20.44 2.02 0.74
C ALA A 36 20.49 0.57 1.26
N THR A 37 21.67 -0.05 1.28
CA THR A 37 21.85 -1.38 1.90
C THR A 37 23.27 -1.55 2.44
N SER A 38 23.38 -2.30 3.53
CA SER A 38 24.64 -2.79 4.10
C SER A 38 25.07 -4.16 3.52
N ASP A 39 24.20 -4.85 2.78
CA ASP A 39 24.50 -6.13 2.14
C ASP A 39 23.99 -6.14 0.69
N LEU A 40 24.79 -5.53 -0.19
CA LEU A 40 24.49 -5.46 -1.62
C LEU A 40 24.44 -6.84 -2.31
N PRO A 41 25.29 -7.83 -1.98
CA PRO A 41 25.12 -9.21 -2.43
C PRO A 41 23.77 -9.82 -2.04
N ALA A 42 23.34 -9.73 -0.78
CA ALA A 42 22.05 -10.26 -0.34
C ALA A 42 20.87 -9.47 -0.91
N LEU A 43 21.02 -8.17 -1.19
CA LEU A 43 20.02 -7.41 -1.96
C LEU A 43 19.85 -7.99 -3.37
N PHE A 44 20.95 -8.33 -4.07
CA PHE A 44 20.86 -8.99 -5.38
C PHE A 44 20.31 -10.42 -5.30
N GLU A 45 20.67 -11.22 -4.29
CA GLU A 45 20.11 -12.55 -4.10
C GLU A 45 18.60 -12.50 -3.79
N GLN A 46 18.17 -11.60 -2.92
CA GLN A 46 16.74 -11.40 -2.60
C GLN A 46 15.98 -10.86 -3.81
N ALA A 47 16.57 -9.92 -4.57
CA ALA A 47 16.00 -9.47 -5.82
C ALA A 47 15.89 -10.63 -6.83
N GLU A 48 16.91 -11.48 -6.99
CA GLU A 48 16.87 -12.62 -7.90
C GLU A 48 15.93 -13.75 -7.42
N ALA A 49 15.73 -13.92 -6.11
CA ALA A 49 14.71 -14.82 -5.57
C ALA A 49 13.27 -14.31 -5.80
N LEU A 50 13.07 -12.99 -5.84
CA LEU A 50 11.76 -12.36 -6.11
C LEU A 50 11.51 -12.11 -7.60
N LEU A 51 12.56 -11.98 -8.42
CA LEU A 51 12.55 -11.48 -9.79
C LEU A 51 13.25 -12.40 -10.80
N GLY A 52 13.83 -13.54 -10.41
CA GLY A 52 14.57 -14.44 -11.32
C GLY A 52 13.69 -15.08 -12.41
N ASP A 53 12.38 -15.21 -12.16
CA ASP A 53 11.39 -15.62 -13.17
C ASP A 53 11.12 -14.52 -14.24
N LEU A 54 11.64 -13.30 -14.08
CA LEU A 54 11.46 -12.17 -15.00
C LEU A 54 12.41 -12.35 -16.20
N LYS A 55 12.07 -13.23 -17.14
CA LYS A 55 12.96 -13.65 -18.25
C LYS A 55 13.29 -12.56 -19.29
N ARG A 56 13.99 -11.49 -18.90
CA ARG A 56 14.65 -10.48 -19.76
C ARG A 56 15.95 -9.95 -19.11
N PRO A 57 16.93 -9.50 -19.92
CA PRO A 57 18.32 -9.41 -19.48
C PRO A 57 18.67 -8.17 -18.67
N GLU A 58 19.73 -8.29 -17.87
CA GLU A 58 20.31 -7.31 -16.93
C GLU A 58 21.00 -6.11 -17.62
N ARG A 59 20.37 -5.49 -18.62
CA ARG A 59 20.94 -4.35 -19.36
C ARG A 59 20.36 -3.03 -18.86
N GLY A 60 21.05 -2.45 -17.89
CA GLY A 60 20.73 -1.17 -17.24
C GLY A 60 21.53 -1.01 -15.94
N ALA A 61 21.27 0.06 -15.19
CA ALA A 61 22.02 0.38 -13.97
C ALA A 61 22.13 -0.78 -12.96
N ILE A 62 21.07 -1.58 -12.79
CA ILE A 62 21.10 -2.76 -11.89
C ILE A 62 22.14 -3.79 -12.31
N GLY A 63 22.29 -4.07 -13.62
CA GLY A 63 23.33 -4.99 -14.12
C GLY A 63 24.73 -4.38 -14.04
N VAL A 64 24.85 -3.07 -14.31
CA VAL A 64 26.10 -2.31 -14.09
C VAL A 64 26.51 -2.39 -12.62
N LEU A 65 25.56 -2.25 -11.68
CA LEU A 65 25.78 -2.34 -10.24
C LEU A 65 26.04 -3.78 -9.76
N ARG A 66 25.44 -4.80 -10.36
CA ARG A 66 25.75 -6.22 -10.09
C ARG A 66 27.20 -6.54 -10.45
N VAL A 67 27.65 -6.09 -11.63
CA VAL A 67 29.05 -6.25 -12.06
C VAL A 67 29.98 -5.37 -11.21
N ALA A 68 29.58 -4.14 -10.87
CA ALA A 68 30.35 -3.28 -9.95
C ALA A 68 30.51 -3.93 -8.58
N ALA A 69 29.45 -4.42 -7.93
CA ALA A 69 29.49 -5.05 -6.61
C ALA A 69 30.48 -6.21 -6.51
N SER A 70 30.66 -6.99 -7.59
CA SER A 70 31.68 -8.06 -7.65
C SER A 70 33.15 -7.58 -7.78
N ARG A 71 33.38 -6.27 -7.85
CA ARG A 71 34.69 -5.61 -8.03
C ARG A 71 34.93 -4.44 -7.06
N LEU A 72 33.85 -3.82 -6.57
CA LEU A 72 33.87 -2.76 -5.59
C LEU A 72 34.42 -3.31 -4.26
N PRO A 73 35.49 -2.73 -3.71
CA PRO A 73 35.90 -3.01 -2.35
C PRO A 73 34.99 -2.24 -1.38
N LEU A 74 33.76 -2.73 -1.20
CA LEU A 74 32.85 -2.22 -0.18
C LEU A 74 33.53 -2.37 1.18
N ALA A 75 33.79 -1.27 1.87
CA ALA A 75 34.58 -1.23 3.10
C ALA A 75 33.74 -1.61 4.33
N ASP A 76 33.15 -2.82 4.30
CA ASP A 76 32.07 -3.28 5.20
C ASP A 76 30.85 -2.33 5.23
N GLY A 77 30.77 -1.42 4.25
CA GLY A 77 30.03 -0.16 4.32
C GLY A 77 28.83 -0.06 3.36
N SER A 78 28.09 1.04 3.52
CA SER A 78 26.77 1.19 2.91
C SER A 78 26.83 1.58 1.44
N VAL A 79 25.95 0.99 0.61
CA VAL A 79 25.76 1.39 -0.79
C VAL A 79 24.38 2.01 -0.98
N ILE A 80 24.32 3.19 -1.58
CA ILE A 80 23.10 3.95 -1.84
C ILE A 80 22.88 4.11 -3.35
N VAL A 81 22.01 3.30 -3.95
CA VAL A 81 21.61 3.37 -5.36
C VAL A 81 20.50 4.41 -5.54
N GLY A 82 20.61 5.35 -6.47
CA GLY A 82 19.69 6.48 -6.60
C GLY A 82 19.13 6.76 -7.98
N LEU A 83 18.07 7.57 -8.02
CA LEU A 83 17.43 8.13 -9.21
C LEU A 83 17.38 9.66 -9.08
N ARG A 84 18.16 10.37 -9.90
CA ARG A 84 18.18 11.84 -9.96
C ARG A 84 17.23 12.34 -11.06
N GLY A 85 16.49 13.40 -10.78
CA GLY A 85 15.65 14.10 -11.75
C GLY A 85 16.43 15.19 -12.48
N SER A 86 16.32 15.22 -13.80
CA SER A 86 16.90 16.26 -14.65
C SER A 86 16.14 17.57 -14.50
N MET A 87 16.88 18.65 -14.25
CA MET A 87 16.37 20.02 -14.19
C MET A 87 16.07 20.61 -15.59
N ALA A 88 16.20 19.83 -16.66
CA ALA A 88 15.86 20.24 -18.02
C ALA A 88 14.35 20.52 -18.14
N SER A 89 13.98 21.80 -18.16
CA SER A 89 12.59 22.26 -18.05
C SER A 89 11.75 21.99 -19.32
N GLY A 90 11.22 20.78 -19.44
CA GLY A 90 10.31 20.38 -20.52
C GLY A 90 9.24 19.39 -20.06
N ALA A 91 7.97 19.72 -20.29
CA ALA A 91 6.86 18.80 -20.01
C ALA A 91 6.85 17.67 -21.06
N GLY A 92 7.09 16.43 -20.62
CA GLY A 92 7.04 15.22 -21.44
C GLY A 92 8.27 14.31 -21.36
N ALA A 93 9.38 14.74 -20.76
CA ALA A 93 10.62 13.96 -20.69
C ALA A 93 10.62 12.97 -19.51
N THR A 94 10.10 11.75 -19.70
CA THR A 94 10.45 10.60 -18.84
C THR A 94 11.93 10.23 -18.95
N ASP A 95 12.59 10.67 -20.02
CA ASP A 95 14.02 10.49 -20.31
C ASP A 95 14.92 11.34 -19.39
N GLY A 96 14.32 12.14 -18.50
CA GLY A 96 15.03 12.98 -17.53
C GLY A 96 15.38 12.29 -16.20
N VAL A 97 15.43 10.95 -16.11
CA VAL A 97 15.80 10.25 -14.86
C VAL A 97 17.15 9.54 -15.01
N THR A 98 18.17 10.04 -14.31
CA THR A 98 19.53 9.45 -14.34
C THR A 98 19.76 8.58 -13.11
N PRO A 99 20.08 7.28 -13.26
CA PRO A 99 20.45 6.42 -12.16
C PRO A 99 21.89 6.69 -11.70
N PHE A 100 22.15 6.51 -10.40
CA PHE A 100 23.47 6.60 -9.80
C PHE A 100 23.64 5.59 -8.67
N ALA A 101 24.85 5.49 -8.13
CA ALA A 101 25.08 4.94 -6.79
C ALA A 101 26.14 5.75 -6.04
N LEU A 102 26.01 5.80 -4.73
CA LEU A 102 27.04 6.26 -3.81
C LEU A 102 27.60 5.04 -3.08
N VAL A 103 28.93 4.97 -3.00
CA VAL A 103 29.68 3.92 -2.32
C VAL A 103 30.64 4.60 -1.36
N GLU A 104 30.64 4.17 -0.10
CA GLU A 104 31.56 4.65 0.92
C GLU A 104 33.00 4.21 0.58
N VAL A 105 33.96 5.15 0.64
CA VAL A 105 35.37 4.91 0.27
C VAL A 105 36.34 5.56 1.24
N SER A 106 37.28 4.77 1.74
CA SER A 106 38.44 5.25 2.52
C SER A 106 39.61 5.72 1.66
N ASP A 107 39.61 5.37 0.36
CA ASP A 107 40.60 5.78 -0.64
C ASP A 107 39.97 5.74 -2.05
N PHE A 108 39.84 6.91 -2.69
CA PHE A 108 39.25 7.04 -4.03
C PHE A 108 40.21 6.62 -5.14
N ASP A 109 41.51 6.88 -5.00
CA ASP A 109 42.50 6.51 -6.02
C ASP A 109 42.66 4.98 -6.09
N LEU A 110 42.61 4.32 -4.93
CA LEU A 110 42.56 2.85 -4.82
C LEU A 110 41.26 2.26 -5.42
N LEU A 111 40.12 2.96 -5.33
CA LEU A 111 38.90 2.55 -6.02
C LEU A 111 39.07 2.64 -7.55
N VAL A 112 39.62 3.76 -8.03
CA VAL A 112 39.89 4.01 -9.46
C VAL A 112 40.83 2.96 -10.04
N GLU A 113 41.93 2.64 -9.35
CA GLU A 113 42.87 1.58 -9.73
C GLU A 113 42.18 0.22 -9.84
N ARG A 114 41.43 -0.18 -8.79
CA ARG A 114 40.78 -1.51 -8.71
C ARG A 114 39.67 -1.72 -9.73
N LEU A 115 38.96 -0.65 -10.11
CA LEU A 115 37.96 -0.71 -11.17
C LEU A 115 38.56 -0.64 -12.58
N GLY A 116 39.83 -0.24 -12.70
CA GLY A 116 40.48 0.02 -13.99
C GLY A 116 39.92 1.27 -14.69
N ALA A 117 39.53 2.29 -13.92
CA ALA A 117 39.03 3.55 -14.43
C ALA A 117 40.20 4.49 -14.81
N GLU A 118 40.00 5.32 -15.84
CA GLU A 118 40.96 6.33 -16.26
C GLU A 118 40.71 7.63 -15.47
N PRO A 119 41.67 8.11 -14.65
CA PRO A 119 41.48 9.31 -13.83
C PRO A 119 41.57 10.61 -14.66
N THR A 120 40.58 11.48 -14.48
CA THR A 120 40.40 12.76 -15.18
C THR A 120 40.33 13.95 -14.20
N GLY A 121 41.12 13.89 -13.13
CA GLY A 121 41.17 14.91 -12.07
C GLY A 121 40.38 14.49 -10.84
N ALA A 122 39.37 15.25 -10.44
CA ALA A 122 38.46 14.90 -9.34
C ALA A 122 37.38 13.85 -9.74
N THR A 123 37.50 13.31 -10.97
CA THR A 123 36.64 12.28 -11.54
C THR A 123 37.47 11.20 -12.20
N ALA A 124 36.87 10.05 -12.50
CA ALA A 124 37.46 9.00 -13.33
C ALA A 124 36.39 8.35 -14.20
N VAL A 125 36.76 7.72 -15.31
CA VAL A 125 35.80 7.09 -16.24
C VAL A 125 36.18 5.63 -16.52
N MET A 126 35.20 4.73 -16.51
CA MET A 126 35.37 3.32 -16.91
C MET A 126 34.26 2.88 -17.87
N SER A 127 34.53 1.84 -18.66
CA SER A 127 33.47 1.13 -19.40
C SER A 127 33.02 -0.11 -18.62
N LEU A 128 31.74 -0.17 -18.25
CA LEU A 128 31.17 -1.26 -17.47
C LEU A 128 29.89 -1.79 -18.14
N GLY A 129 29.90 -3.07 -18.53
CA GLY A 129 28.79 -3.70 -19.24
C GLY A 129 28.49 -3.16 -20.65
N GLY A 130 29.37 -2.29 -21.19
CA GLY A 130 29.15 -1.58 -22.45
C GLY A 130 28.50 -0.20 -22.30
N ALA A 131 28.32 0.29 -21.07
CA ALA A 131 28.03 1.69 -20.77
C ALA A 131 29.31 2.38 -20.28
N GLU A 132 29.42 3.70 -20.48
CA GLU A 132 30.43 4.52 -19.79
C GLU A 132 29.91 4.92 -18.41
N VAL A 133 30.75 4.81 -17.40
CA VAL A 133 30.45 5.13 -16.00
C VAL A 133 31.50 6.09 -15.48
N GLU A 134 31.05 7.26 -15.04
CA GLU A 134 31.86 8.27 -14.38
C GLU A 134 31.81 8.05 -12.85
N LEU A 135 32.97 8.16 -12.22
CA LEU A 135 33.16 8.21 -10.78
C LEU A 135 33.52 9.63 -10.38
N VAL A 136 32.93 10.15 -9.31
CA VAL A 136 33.20 11.49 -8.75
C VAL A 136 33.49 11.35 -7.26
N ALA A 137 34.60 11.93 -6.78
CA ALA A 137 34.95 11.93 -5.36
C ALA A 137 34.13 12.98 -4.57
N LEU A 138 33.58 12.59 -3.42
CA LEU A 138 32.68 13.40 -2.58
C LEU A 138 33.05 13.28 -1.09
N GLY A 139 34.32 13.53 -0.77
CA GLY A 139 34.89 13.19 0.54
C GLY A 139 35.05 11.68 0.65
N ASP A 140 34.58 11.09 1.75
CA ASP A 140 34.65 9.65 2.05
C ASP A 140 33.63 8.81 1.23
N TRP A 141 33.17 9.33 0.08
CA TRP A 141 32.16 8.73 -0.78
C TRP A 141 32.54 8.88 -2.26
N ALA A 142 32.23 7.85 -3.06
CA ALA A 142 32.34 7.85 -4.51
C ALA A 142 30.96 7.81 -5.15
N LEU A 143 30.64 8.79 -5.99
CA LEU A 143 29.43 8.81 -6.82
C LEU A 143 29.73 8.13 -8.16
N LEU A 144 29.08 7.00 -8.42
CA LEU A 144 29.06 6.30 -9.70
C LEU A 144 27.81 6.71 -10.49
N ARG A 145 27.96 7.20 -11.72
CA ARG A 145 26.84 7.54 -12.61
C ARG A 145 27.10 7.09 -14.05
N VAL A 146 26.05 6.78 -14.80
CA VAL A 146 26.18 6.51 -16.25
C VAL A 146 26.41 7.83 -16.99
N SER A 147 27.39 7.85 -17.89
CA SER A 147 27.82 9.04 -18.63
C SER A 147 26.91 9.35 -19.84
N ASP A 148 25.65 9.68 -19.59
CA ASP A 148 24.73 10.09 -20.66
C ASP A 148 25.00 11.51 -21.16
N ALA A 149 25.30 11.63 -22.46
CA ALA A 149 25.74 12.85 -23.13
C ALA A 149 24.64 13.91 -23.26
N GLY A 150 24.34 14.61 -22.16
CA GLY A 150 23.42 15.75 -22.13
C GLY A 150 22.92 16.15 -20.73
N VAL A 151 23.12 15.32 -19.70
CA VAL A 151 22.67 15.64 -18.34
C VAL A 151 23.74 16.43 -17.59
N THR A 152 23.59 17.75 -17.52
CA THR A 152 24.46 18.59 -16.68
C THR A 152 24.12 18.39 -15.20
N TRP A 153 24.95 17.65 -14.48
CA TRP A 153 24.85 17.53 -13.03
C TRP A 153 25.29 18.86 -12.39
N THR A 154 24.38 19.54 -11.67
CA THR A 154 24.82 20.46 -10.61
C THR A 154 25.54 19.65 -9.54
N GLU A 155 26.42 20.31 -8.77
CA GLU A 155 27.24 19.68 -7.72
C GLU A 155 26.43 18.66 -6.91
N PRO A 156 26.93 17.42 -6.74
CA PRO A 156 26.21 16.41 -5.97
C PRO A 156 25.92 16.92 -4.56
N ALA A 157 24.69 16.70 -4.10
CA ALA A 157 24.32 17.02 -2.73
C ALA A 157 25.25 16.28 -1.76
N ASP A 158 25.66 16.97 -0.70
CA ASP A 158 26.55 16.47 0.34
C ASP A 158 26.06 15.10 0.84
N PRO A 159 26.87 14.02 0.78
CA PRO A 159 26.46 12.69 1.25
C PRO A 159 25.96 12.67 2.71
N ARG A 160 26.38 13.64 3.54
CA ARG A 160 25.89 13.82 4.93
C ARG A 160 24.41 14.23 5.00
N SER A 161 23.79 14.62 3.89
CA SER A 161 22.32 14.73 3.80
C SER A 161 21.61 13.37 3.88
N LEU A 162 22.35 12.27 3.75
CA LEU A 162 21.88 10.88 3.81
C LEU A 162 22.24 10.19 5.14
N GLU A 163 22.93 10.87 6.04
CA GLU A 163 23.25 10.41 7.41
C GLU A 163 22.08 9.68 8.10
N PRO A 164 20.81 10.12 7.98
CA PRO A 164 19.69 9.46 8.65
C PRO A 164 18.93 8.48 7.74
N VAL A 165 19.34 8.30 6.48
CA VAL A 165 19.04 7.09 5.68
C VAL A 165 20.06 5.99 6.03
N LEU A 166 21.30 6.39 6.37
CA LEU A 166 22.40 5.52 6.80
C LEU A 166 22.23 5.03 8.25
N ALA A 167 21.86 5.89 9.20
CA ALA A 167 21.55 5.50 10.58
C ALA A 167 20.41 4.48 10.67
N LEU A 168 19.55 4.42 9.66
CA LEU A 168 18.52 3.39 9.55
C LEU A 168 19.05 2.03 9.09
N LEU A 169 20.18 1.97 8.39
CA LEU A 169 20.86 0.71 8.07
C LEU A 169 21.53 0.06 9.28
N GLU A 170 21.78 0.79 10.36
CA GLU A 170 22.16 0.21 11.66
C GLU A 170 21.05 -0.72 12.21
N GLN A 171 19.80 -0.50 11.78
CA GLN A 171 18.60 -1.22 12.25
C GLN A 171 17.92 -2.05 11.16
N GLN A 172 18.30 -1.89 9.89
CA GLN A 172 17.61 -2.46 8.72
C GLN A 172 18.63 -2.96 7.68
N THR A 173 18.41 -4.15 7.11
CA THR A 173 19.26 -4.68 6.03
C THR A 173 19.10 -3.88 4.72
N MET A 174 17.91 -3.31 4.52
CA MET A 174 17.60 -2.43 3.41
C MET A 174 16.70 -1.28 3.86
N VAL A 175 17.10 -0.09 3.45
CA VAL A 175 16.32 1.15 3.50
C VAL A 175 16.31 1.69 2.08
N ALA A 176 15.48 2.67 1.80
CA ALA A 176 15.49 3.41 0.53
C ALA A 176 14.89 4.80 0.81
N ALA A 177 14.94 5.77 -0.10
CA ALA A 177 14.15 6.99 0.03
C ALA A 177 13.32 7.40 -1.20
N VAL A 178 12.22 8.15 -1.00
CA VAL A 178 11.50 8.93 -2.04
C VAL A 178 11.27 10.34 -1.51
N SER A 179 11.56 11.35 -2.32
CA SER A 179 11.32 12.76 -1.98
C SER A 179 9.94 13.24 -2.45
N THR A 180 9.56 14.48 -2.10
CA THR A 180 8.38 15.13 -2.68
C THR A 180 8.44 15.19 -4.22
N SER A 181 9.61 15.50 -4.80
CA SER A 181 9.78 15.55 -6.26
C SER A 181 9.80 14.14 -6.87
N GLY A 182 10.20 13.13 -6.11
CA GLY A 182 10.00 11.72 -6.41
C GLY A 182 8.53 11.33 -6.50
N LEU A 183 7.73 11.68 -5.49
CA LEU A 183 6.27 11.48 -5.51
C LEU A 183 5.60 12.24 -6.66
N ASP A 184 6.02 13.47 -6.95
CA ASP A 184 5.56 14.23 -8.13
C ASP A 184 5.92 13.55 -9.46
N SER A 185 7.04 12.83 -9.52
CA SER A 185 7.50 12.13 -10.73
C SER A 185 6.82 10.78 -10.90
N LEU A 186 6.61 10.04 -9.81
CA LEU A 186 5.81 8.81 -9.77
C LEU A 186 4.33 9.08 -10.10
N GLU A 187 3.75 10.16 -9.57
CA GLU A 187 2.39 10.58 -9.92
C GLU A 187 2.27 10.89 -11.41
N ARG A 188 3.13 11.76 -11.95
CA ARG A 188 3.10 12.11 -13.39
C ARG A 188 3.28 10.87 -14.26
N PHE A 189 4.31 10.07 -14.02
CA PHE A 189 4.55 8.83 -14.75
C PHE A 189 3.36 7.85 -14.69
N ALA A 190 2.69 7.76 -13.54
CA ALA A 190 1.48 6.95 -13.39
C ALA A 190 0.29 7.52 -14.17
N ILE A 191 0.09 8.84 -14.16
CA ILE A 191 -0.95 9.52 -14.95
C ILE A 191 -0.67 9.36 -16.44
N ASP A 192 0.52 9.73 -16.91
CA ASP A 192 0.93 9.67 -18.31
C ASP A 192 0.80 8.24 -18.87
N THR A 193 1.23 7.23 -18.09
CA THR A 193 1.06 5.82 -18.46
C THR A 193 -0.42 5.41 -18.47
N ARG A 194 -1.24 5.87 -17.52
CA ARG A 194 -2.68 5.58 -17.45
C ARG A 194 -3.44 6.20 -18.62
N GLU A 195 -3.05 7.40 -19.06
CA GLU A 195 -3.63 8.06 -20.22
C GLU A 195 -3.20 7.39 -21.52
N ALA A 196 -1.92 7.08 -21.71
CA ALA A 196 -1.42 6.34 -22.87
C ALA A 196 -2.11 4.97 -23.02
N MET A 197 -2.29 4.22 -21.92
CA MET A 197 -3.04 2.97 -21.91
C MET A 197 -4.54 3.18 -22.24
N GLY A 198 -5.13 4.27 -21.75
CA GLY A 198 -6.52 4.64 -22.03
C GLY A 198 -6.75 4.96 -23.52
N LEU A 199 -5.86 5.76 -24.12
CA LEU A 199 -5.88 6.13 -25.54
C LEU A 199 -5.71 4.91 -26.46
N ALA A 200 -4.92 3.92 -26.04
CA ALA A 200 -4.77 2.64 -26.76
C ALA A 200 -6.03 1.74 -26.72
N GLY A 201 -7.12 2.16 -26.09
CA GLY A 201 -8.35 1.37 -25.92
C GLY A 201 -8.20 0.22 -24.90
N ASN A 202 -7.04 0.11 -24.25
CA ASN A 202 -6.75 -0.92 -23.27
C ASN A 202 -7.45 -0.62 -21.93
N ARG A 203 -8.74 -0.97 -21.85
CA ARG A 203 -9.42 -1.13 -20.55
C ARG A 203 -8.57 -2.03 -19.65
N PHE A 204 -8.37 -1.65 -18.39
CA PHE A 204 -7.55 -2.36 -17.41
C PHE A 204 -8.10 -3.75 -17.08
N ARG A 205 -7.89 -4.73 -17.97
CA ARG A 205 -8.38 -6.10 -17.82
C ARG A 205 -7.61 -6.83 -16.73
N PHE A 206 -8.03 -6.63 -15.49
CA PHE A 206 -7.61 -7.34 -14.28
C PHE A 206 -7.59 -8.89 -14.37
N GLY A 207 -8.16 -9.48 -15.42
CA GLY A 207 -8.14 -10.91 -15.74
C GLY A 207 -7.05 -11.37 -16.74
N SER A 208 -6.37 -10.47 -17.47
CA SER A 208 -5.24 -10.82 -18.35
C SER A 208 -3.89 -10.88 -17.64
N LEU A 209 -3.81 -10.42 -16.38
CA LEU A 209 -2.74 -10.75 -15.43
C LEU A 209 -2.81 -12.25 -15.02
N ARG A 210 -2.62 -13.13 -16.00
CA ARG A 210 -2.34 -14.55 -15.81
C ARG A 210 -0.82 -14.68 -15.69
N TYR A 211 -0.32 -14.87 -14.47
CA TYR A 211 1.10 -15.02 -14.16
C TYR A 211 1.66 -16.36 -14.68
N ARG A 212 1.75 -16.51 -16.00
CA ARG A 212 2.38 -17.65 -16.69
C ARG A 212 3.59 -17.11 -17.46
N GLY A 213 4.77 -17.24 -16.85
CA GLY A 213 6.04 -16.76 -17.42
C GLY A 213 6.62 -15.51 -16.73
N GLY A 214 6.44 -15.38 -15.42
CA GLY A 214 7.02 -14.30 -14.61
C GLY A 214 6.25 -12.98 -14.63
N TRP A 215 6.76 -12.04 -13.83
CA TRP A 215 6.39 -10.63 -13.89
C TRP A 215 7.01 -9.96 -15.13
N SER A 216 6.45 -8.84 -15.61
CA SER A 216 7.03 -8.07 -16.72
C SER A 216 7.01 -6.56 -16.47
N LEU A 217 7.89 -5.82 -17.15
CA LEU A 217 7.93 -4.35 -17.09
C LEU A 217 6.58 -3.72 -17.50
N GLU A 218 5.83 -4.34 -18.40
CA GLU A 218 4.48 -3.92 -18.79
C GLU A 218 3.48 -4.11 -17.63
N GLN A 219 3.62 -5.18 -16.84
CA GLN A 219 2.81 -5.42 -15.64
C GLN A 219 3.17 -4.43 -14.52
N THR A 220 4.45 -4.09 -14.34
CA THR A 220 4.89 -3.01 -13.43
C THR A 220 4.28 -1.67 -13.85
N ARG A 221 4.45 -1.28 -15.13
CA ARG A 221 3.87 -0.04 -15.69
C ARG A 221 2.34 -0.01 -15.52
N THR A 222 1.67 -1.13 -15.76
CA THR A 222 0.22 -1.28 -15.54
C THR A 222 -0.16 -1.02 -14.08
N LEU A 223 0.53 -1.63 -13.10
CA LEU A 223 0.21 -1.41 -11.69
C LEU A 223 0.53 0.02 -11.22
N VAL A 224 1.66 0.59 -11.64
CA VAL A 224 2.03 1.98 -11.31
C VAL A 224 0.99 2.95 -11.89
N ALA A 225 0.58 2.77 -13.14
CA ALA A 225 -0.48 3.56 -13.77
C ALA A 225 -1.83 3.44 -13.05
N MET A 226 -2.18 2.23 -12.61
CA MET A 226 -3.38 2.02 -11.79
C MET A 226 -3.27 2.74 -10.45
N ALA A 227 -2.11 2.73 -9.82
CA ALA A 227 -1.81 3.39 -8.53
C ALA A 227 -1.70 4.93 -8.60
N ALA A 228 -1.90 5.58 -9.75
CA ALA A 228 -1.94 7.05 -9.86
C ALA A 228 -2.74 7.76 -8.73
N PRO A 229 -3.97 7.32 -8.34
CA PRO A 229 -4.74 7.97 -7.28
C PRO A 229 -4.14 7.83 -5.87
N LEU A 230 -3.31 6.79 -5.68
CA LEU A 230 -2.54 6.57 -4.45
C LEU A 230 -1.41 7.58 -4.40
N PHE A 231 -0.61 7.71 -5.46
CA PHE A 231 0.44 8.74 -5.53
C PHE A 231 -0.11 10.16 -5.36
N THR A 232 -1.25 10.50 -5.98
CA THR A 232 -1.95 11.78 -5.76
C THR A 232 -2.38 12.00 -4.31
N SER A 233 -2.72 10.93 -3.57
CA SER A 233 -3.10 11.04 -2.16
C SER A 233 -1.90 11.13 -1.23
N LEU A 234 -0.86 10.32 -1.47
CA LEU A 234 0.42 10.42 -0.76
C LEU A 234 1.05 11.81 -0.97
N LYS A 235 1.07 12.32 -2.20
CA LYS A 235 1.53 13.68 -2.54
C LYS A 235 0.71 14.80 -1.86
N ARG A 236 -0.58 14.58 -1.58
CA ARG A 236 -1.40 15.59 -0.90
C ARG A 236 -1.13 15.59 0.60
N ASP A 237 -1.13 14.42 1.22
CA ASP A 237 -1.18 14.28 2.68
C ASP A 237 0.21 14.11 3.32
N ALA A 238 1.21 13.61 2.59
CA ALA A 238 2.56 13.34 3.11
C ALA A 238 3.60 14.38 2.66
N SER A 239 4.58 14.67 3.52
CA SER A 239 5.85 15.32 3.14
C SER A 239 6.84 14.28 2.60
N ALA A 240 6.99 13.16 3.32
CA ALA A 240 7.66 11.95 2.84
C ALA A 240 6.86 10.69 3.19
N VAL A 241 6.81 9.74 2.26
CA VAL A 241 6.43 8.33 2.54
C VAL A 241 7.68 7.61 3.00
N ARG A 242 7.55 6.57 3.85
CA ARG A 242 8.62 5.76 4.47
C ARG A 242 8.20 4.27 4.57
N LEU A 243 9.12 3.32 4.41
CA LEU A 243 9.00 1.86 4.28
C LEU A 243 10.34 1.16 4.69
N GLY A 244 10.38 0.24 5.65
CA GLY A 244 11.63 -0.44 6.08
C GLY A 244 11.68 -1.92 5.71
N ALA A 245 12.87 -2.53 5.62
CA ALA A 245 13.03 -3.98 5.51
C ALA A 245 14.25 -4.53 6.30
N SER A 246 13.99 -5.43 7.25
CA SER A 246 15.03 -6.18 7.97
C SER A 246 14.63 -7.64 8.21
N ARG A 247 15.61 -8.50 8.54
CA ARG A 247 15.35 -9.84 9.07
C ARG A 247 15.72 -9.92 10.54
N SER A 248 14.90 -10.61 11.32
CA SER A 248 15.23 -11.01 12.70
C SER A 248 16.21 -12.19 12.72
N GLU A 249 16.73 -12.53 13.90
CA GLU A 249 17.50 -13.76 14.13
C GLU A 249 16.66 -15.04 13.90
N SER A 250 15.35 -14.99 14.13
CA SER A 250 14.39 -16.04 13.73
C SER A 250 14.21 -16.14 12.20
N GLY A 251 14.70 -15.16 11.45
CA GLY A 251 14.56 -15.05 9.99
C GLY A 251 13.17 -14.60 9.53
N ASP A 252 12.34 -14.08 10.43
CA ASP A 252 11.12 -13.34 10.09
C ASP A 252 11.50 -12.08 9.31
N LEU A 253 10.59 -11.59 8.47
CA LEU A 253 10.78 -10.36 7.70
C LEU A 253 10.04 -9.23 8.39
N ASN A 254 10.77 -8.31 9.01
CA ASN A 254 10.22 -7.07 9.54
C ASN A 254 10.12 -6.07 8.41
N LEU A 255 8.91 -5.55 8.20
CA LEU A 255 8.65 -4.47 7.27
C LEU A 255 8.17 -3.27 8.07
N THR A 256 8.66 -2.06 7.81
CA THR A 256 8.07 -0.84 8.39
C THR A 256 7.40 -0.02 7.30
N VAL A 257 6.57 0.96 7.68
CA VAL A 257 5.89 1.91 6.79
C VAL A 257 5.72 3.24 7.54
N GLY A 258 6.74 4.10 7.62
CA GLY A 258 6.51 5.47 8.12
C GLY A 258 5.75 6.35 7.10
N VAL A 259 5.05 7.37 7.54
CA VAL A 259 4.67 8.50 6.67
C VAL A 259 4.68 9.76 7.52
N GLU A 260 5.37 10.79 7.04
CA GLU A 260 5.40 12.11 7.66
C GLU A 260 4.25 12.96 7.12
N ASP A 261 3.44 13.51 8.01
CA ASP A 261 2.33 14.39 7.63
C ASP A 261 2.87 15.72 7.07
N ARG A 262 2.32 16.14 5.92
CA ARG A 262 2.62 17.45 5.32
C ARG A 262 2.05 18.61 6.14
N THR A 263 0.94 18.37 6.83
CA THR A 263 0.22 19.33 7.66
C THR A 263 0.16 18.78 9.08
N PRO A 264 1.31 18.64 9.76
CA PRO A 264 1.39 18.03 11.09
C PRO A 264 0.34 18.67 12.00
N ALA A 265 -0.36 17.83 12.77
CA ALA A 265 -1.43 18.26 13.64
C ALA A 265 -0.92 19.40 14.54
N SER A 266 -1.49 20.59 14.36
CA SER A 266 -1.06 21.81 15.07
C SER A 266 -0.94 21.55 16.56
N ASP A 267 0.13 22.09 17.19
CA ASP A 267 0.54 21.87 18.59
C ASP A 267 -0.48 22.35 19.64
N ASN A 268 -1.70 21.83 19.59
CA ASN A 268 -2.72 22.02 20.60
C ASN A 268 -2.64 20.82 21.56
N PRO A 269 -1.89 20.92 22.67
CA PRO A 269 -1.51 19.76 23.49
C PRO A 269 -2.60 19.42 24.51
N ASP A 270 -3.83 19.87 24.25
CA ASP A 270 -5.05 19.40 24.91
C ASP A 270 -5.21 17.91 24.59
N GLN A 271 -4.50 17.10 25.36
CA GLN A 271 -4.64 15.66 25.43
C GLN A 271 -6.05 15.32 25.92
N VAL A 272 -7.01 15.36 25.00
CA VAL A 272 -8.23 14.55 25.11
C VAL A 272 -7.76 13.15 25.46
N LEU A 273 -8.12 12.68 26.65
CA LEU A 273 -7.79 11.32 27.09
C LEU A 273 -8.40 10.35 26.08
N ILE A 274 -7.57 9.82 25.17
CA ILE A 274 -7.97 8.90 24.10
C ILE A 274 -8.29 7.54 24.74
N GLN A 275 -9.43 7.47 25.41
CA GLN A 275 -10.00 6.26 25.97
C GLN A 275 -10.25 5.27 24.82
N ARG A 276 -9.59 4.11 24.91
CA ARG A 276 -9.41 3.21 23.78
C ARG A 276 -10.65 2.36 23.53
N VAL A 277 -10.95 2.16 22.25
CA VAL A 277 -11.95 1.16 21.83
C VAL A 277 -11.35 -0.23 22.03
N THR A 278 -12.01 -1.04 22.85
CA THR A 278 -11.70 -2.47 22.98
C THR A 278 -12.81 -3.27 22.33
N VAL A 279 -12.43 -4.28 21.55
CA VAL A 279 -13.34 -5.28 21.01
C VAL A 279 -12.93 -6.62 21.59
N LYS A 280 -13.75 -7.20 22.47
CA LYS A 280 -13.37 -8.41 23.21
C LYS A 280 -13.42 -9.65 22.31
N THR A 281 -12.28 -10.04 21.78
CA THR A 281 -12.01 -11.25 20.99
C THR A 281 -12.03 -12.53 21.86
N ALA A 282 -13.17 -12.78 22.51
CA ALA A 282 -13.35 -13.87 23.46
C ALA A 282 -13.24 -15.27 22.80
N SER A 283 -12.80 -16.25 23.58
CA SER A 283 -12.75 -17.66 23.18
C SER A 283 -14.11 -18.16 22.69
N GLY A 284 -14.17 -18.66 21.45
CA GLY A 284 -15.42 -19.06 20.78
C GLY A 284 -15.94 -18.03 19.76
N ALA A 285 -15.34 -16.84 19.67
CA ALA A 285 -15.51 -15.97 18.50
C ALA A 285 -14.92 -16.64 17.23
N ARG A 286 -15.49 -16.31 16.07
CA ARG A 286 -14.93 -16.78 14.78
C ARG A 286 -13.54 -16.16 14.58
N PRO A 287 -12.52 -16.93 14.16
CA PRO A 287 -11.14 -16.45 14.12
C PRO A 287 -10.98 -15.26 13.18
N ALA A 288 -10.32 -14.21 13.65
CA ALA A 288 -10.06 -13.00 12.89
C ALA A 288 -9.24 -13.29 11.63
N ILE A 289 -9.59 -12.66 10.52
CA ILE A 289 -8.76 -12.54 9.31
C ILE A 289 -7.78 -11.39 9.49
N PHE A 290 -8.23 -10.27 10.08
CA PHE A 290 -7.37 -9.24 10.63
C PHE A 290 -8.08 -8.52 11.79
N ASP A 291 -7.29 -7.95 12.69
CA ASP A 291 -7.71 -7.01 13.74
C ASP A 291 -6.68 -5.87 13.75
N LEU A 292 -7.07 -4.68 13.26
CA LEU A 292 -6.17 -3.56 13.02
C LEU A 292 -6.58 -2.33 13.83
N PRO A 293 -5.66 -1.67 14.56
CA PRO A 293 -5.96 -0.40 15.22
C PRO A 293 -6.14 0.74 14.21
N VAL A 294 -7.01 1.69 14.54
CA VAL A 294 -7.17 2.95 13.78
C VAL A 294 -6.26 4.01 14.40
N PRO A 295 -5.45 4.75 13.61
CA PRO A 295 -4.50 5.72 14.14
C PRO A 295 -5.10 6.78 15.06
N SER A 296 -4.43 7.03 16.17
CA SER A 296 -4.72 8.13 17.12
C SER A 296 -4.22 9.49 16.62
N ASN A 297 -3.21 9.50 15.74
CA ASN A 297 -2.72 10.69 15.04
C ASN A 297 -3.67 11.12 13.89
N LEU A 298 -3.96 12.42 13.78
CA LEU A 298 -4.87 12.96 12.75
C LEU A 298 -4.32 12.84 11.31
N GLY A 299 -3.02 13.09 11.12
CA GLY A 299 -2.33 12.93 9.83
C GLY A 299 -2.39 11.51 9.32
N ALA A 300 -2.13 10.55 10.22
CA ALA A 300 -2.26 9.13 9.92
C ALA A 300 -3.69 8.72 9.51
N ARG A 301 -4.73 9.33 10.09
CA ARG A 301 -6.12 9.11 9.65
C ARG A 301 -6.43 9.77 8.30
N ARG A 302 -5.91 10.98 8.04
CA ARG A 302 -6.03 11.65 6.73
C ARG A 302 -5.39 10.81 5.63
N LEU A 303 -4.17 10.32 5.87
CA LEU A 303 -3.45 9.37 5.04
C LEU A 303 -4.27 8.09 4.81
N ALA A 304 -4.76 7.44 5.86
CA ALA A 304 -5.56 6.22 5.74
C ALA A 304 -6.83 6.45 4.91
N ALA A 305 -7.54 7.57 5.11
CA ALA A 305 -8.66 7.98 4.29
C ALA A 305 -8.24 8.26 2.83
N GLY A 306 -7.07 8.86 2.61
CA GLY A 306 -6.47 9.08 1.29
C GLY A 306 -6.16 7.76 0.56
N ILE A 307 -5.55 6.79 1.24
CA ILE A 307 -5.27 5.45 0.72
C ILE A 307 -6.57 4.68 0.43
N TYR A 308 -7.58 4.77 1.31
CA TYR A 308 -8.90 4.19 1.07
C TYR A 308 -9.56 4.78 -0.18
N LEU A 309 -9.65 6.11 -0.29
CA LEU A 309 -10.23 6.80 -1.44
C LEU A 309 -9.45 6.53 -2.73
N ALA A 310 -8.13 6.41 -2.66
CA ALA A 310 -7.30 5.96 -3.77
C ALA A 310 -7.68 4.53 -4.20
N SER A 311 -7.86 3.60 -3.25
CA SER A 311 -8.24 2.21 -3.53
C SER A 311 -9.62 2.08 -4.19
N VAL A 312 -10.54 3.01 -3.91
CA VAL A 312 -11.82 3.14 -4.63
C VAL A 312 -11.56 3.63 -6.06
N ALA A 313 -10.70 4.65 -6.25
CA ALA A 313 -10.32 5.16 -7.57
C ALA A 313 -9.41 4.24 -8.41
N MET A 314 -8.96 3.13 -7.83
CA MET A 314 -8.26 2.02 -8.48
C MET A 314 -9.20 0.91 -9.00
N GLN A 315 -10.53 1.09 -8.92
CA GLN A 315 -11.54 0.10 -9.33
C GLN A 315 -12.37 0.56 -10.57
N PRO A 316 -11.75 0.68 -11.76
CA PRO A 316 -12.43 1.12 -12.99
C PRO A 316 -13.49 0.12 -13.50
N ASP A 317 -13.47 -1.12 -13.03
CA ASP A 317 -14.50 -2.13 -13.33
C ASP A 317 -15.82 -1.87 -12.56
N SER A 318 -15.84 -0.94 -11.59
CA SER A 318 -17.01 -0.64 -10.75
C SER A 318 -17.57 0.77 -11.01
N VAL A 319 -16.72 1.80 -11.04
CA VAL A 319 -17.10 3.17 -11.44
C VAL A 319 -15.93 3.83 -12.17
N ASP A 320 -16.15 4.33 -13.39
CA ASP A 320 -15.12 5.11 -14.10
C ASP A 320 -15.13 6.57 -13.63
N LEU A 321 -14.53 6.82 -12.46
CA LEU A 321 -14.46 8.14 -11.81
C LEU A 321 -13.83 9.23 -12.68
N ARG A 322 -13.11 8.88 -13.76
CA ARG A 322 -12.53 9.84 -14.72
C ARG A 322 -13.60 10.67 -15.41
N ALA A 323 -14.81 10.15 -15.57
CA ALA A 323 -15.94 10.89 -16.11
C ALA A 323 -16.66 11.78 -15.06
N TYR A 324 -16.37 11.60 -13.76
CA TYR A 324 -17.05 12.28 -12.65
C TYR A 324 -16.10 12.90 -11.60
N PRO A 325 -15.00 13.59 -11.99
CA PRO A 325 -13.97 14.03 -11.06
C PRO A 325 -14.49 15.03 -10.01
N ALA A 326 -15.42 15.90 -10.39
CA ALA A 326 -16.05 16.85 -9.46
C ALA A 326 -16.93 16.16 -8.41
N SER A 327 -17.76 15.20 -8.83
CA SER A 327 -18.64 14.44 -7.92
C SER A 327 -17.83 13.51 -7.01
N PHE A 328 -16.79 12.86 -7.54
CA PHE A 328 -15.84 12.11 -6.70
C PHE A 328 -15.10 13.02 -5.72
N GLY A 329 -14.76 14.25 -6.11
CA GLY A 329 -14.21 15.27 -5.20
C GLY A 329 -15.12 15.58 -4.01
N LYS A 330 -16.45 15.70 -4.23
CA LYS A 330 -17.44 15.87 -3.16
C LYS A 330 -17.47 14.66 -2.22
N PHE A 331 -17.56 13.44 -2.78
CA PHE A 331 -17.55 12.19 -2.03
C PHE A 331 -16.27 12.03 -1.19
N ALA A 332 -15.10 12.24 -1.80
CA ALA A 332 -13.81 12.20 -1.14
C ALA A 332 -13.69 13.22 0.01
N SER A 333 -14.28 14.41 -0.15
CA SER A 333 -14.34 15.43 0.91
C SER A 333 -15.22 14.96 2.09
N ALA A 334 -16.44 14.48 1.80
CA ALA A 334 -17.36 13.98 2.83
C ALA A 334 -16.80 12.77 3.60
N CYS A 335 -16.13 11.83 2.91
CA CYS A 335 -15.42 10.73 3.56
C CYS A 335 -14.33 11.24 4.52
N ARG A 336 -13.49 12.20 4.10
CA ARG A 336 -12.46 12.77 4.99
C ARG A 336 -13.09 13.44 6.22
N ALA A 337 -14.16 14.21 6.05
CA ALA A 337 -14.88 14.83 7.15
C ALA A 337 -15.47 13.82 8.17
N ALA A 338 -15.78 12.59 7.75
CA ALA A 338 -16.11 11.49 8.66
C ALA A 338 -14.86 10.88 9.33
N PHE A 339 -13.79 10.59 8.56
CA PHE A 339 -12.54 10.03 9.09
C PHE A 339 -11.80 10.96 10.08
N GLU A 340 -11.84 12.28 9.87
CA GLU A 340 -11.22 13.26 10.78
C GLU A 340 -11.92 13.33 12.15
N GLN A 341 -13.20 12.92 12.24
CA GLN A 341 -13.93 12.82 13.50
C GLN A 341 -13.60 11.55 14.31
N VAL A 342 -13.00 10.53 13.69
CA VAL A 342 -12.52 9.38 14.47
C VAL A 342 -11.35 9.84 15.34
N SER A 343 -11.26 9.36 16.58
CA SER A 343 -10.15 9.65 17.53
C SER A 343 -9.33 8.41 17.86
N SER A 344 -9.95 7.24 17.89
CA SER A 344 -9.32 5.91 17.89
C SER A 344 -10.32 4.86 17.43
N GLY A 345 -9.89 3.62 17.25
CA GLY A 345 -10.79 2.52 16.89
C GLY A 345 -10.05 1.21 16.64
N ARG A 346 -10.81 0.16 16.32
CA ARG A 346 -10.29 -1.10 15.77
C ARG A 346 -11.16 -1.55 14.59
N VAL A 347 -10.53 -2.09 13.55
CA VAL A 347 -11.19 -2.65 12.37
C VAL A 347 -10.91 -4.15 12.32
N LEU A 348 -11.96 -4.95 12.43
CA LEU A 348 -11.88 -6.40 12.41
C LEU A 348 -12.54 -6.93 11.15
N ALA A 349 -11.84 -7.81 10.43
CA ALA A 349 -12.47 -8.76 9.52
C ALA A 349 -12.39 -10.15 10.14
N ILE A 350 -13.48 -10.90 10.12
CA ILE A 350 -13.59 -12.21 10.77
C ILE A 350 -13.82 -13.32 9.75
N SER A 351 -13.49 -14.55 10.12
CA SER A 351 -13.94 -15.72 9.36
C SER A 351 -15.47 -15.77 9.41
N ARG A 352 -16.13 -15.94 8.26
CA ARG A 352 -17.59 -16.08 8.17
C ARG A 352 -18.07 -17.41 8.78
N ALA A 353 -19.34 -17.52 9.18
CA ALA A 353 -19.96 -18.83 9.37
C ALA A 353 -20.24 -19.52 8.01
N ALA A 354 -20.64 -20.80 8.03
CA ALA A 354 -20.83 -21.58 6.80
C ALA A 354 -21.98 -21.04 5.94
N ASP A 355 -22.99 -20.48 6.60
CA ASP A 355 -24.24 -19.89 6.13
C ASP A 355 -24.20 -18.35 5.98
N SER A 356 -23.35 -17.64 6.73
CA SER A 356 -23.13 -16.19 6.54
C SER A 356 -22.73 -15.86 5.08
N PRO A 357 -23.20 -14.74 4.50
CA PRO A 357 -22.81 -14.30 3.16
C PRO A 357 -21.30 -14.10 3.01
N LEU A 358 -20.77 -14.24 1.79
CA LEU A 358 -19.31 -14.19 1.54
C LEU A 358 -18.68 -12.81 1.77
N GLY A 359 -19.42 -11.71 1.61
CA GLY A 359 -18.94 -10.34 1.87
C GLY A 359 -19.14 -9.87 3.32
N ALA A 360 -20.15 -10.40 4.00
CA ALA A 360 -20.67 -9.92 5.27
C ALA A 360 -19.80 -10.37 6.46
N ASN A 361 -18.57 -9.85 6.56
CA ASN A 361 -17.58 -10.30 7.54
C ASN A 361 -16.71 -9.20 8.20
N GLN A 362 -17.12 -7.92 8.20
CA GLN A 362 -16.29 -6.79 8.68
C GLN A 362 -17.01 -5.88 9.66
N VAL A 363 -16.34 -5.50 10.75
CA VAL A 363 -16.81 -4.49 11.71
C VAL A 363 -15.68 -3.56 12.15
N ALA A 364 -15.91 -2.26 12.06
CA ALA A 364 -15.10 -1.22 12.64
C ALA A 364 -15.80 -0.64 13.87
N ALA A 365 -15.09 -0.56 14.99
CA ALA A 365 -15.55 0.09 16.21
C ALA A 365 -14.74 1.36 16.42
N LEU A 366 -15.41 2.53 16.41
CA LEU A 366 -14.80 3.84 16.26
C LEU A 366 -15.19 4.77 17.42
N ARG A 367 -14.20 5.32 18.11
CA ARG A 367 -14.40 6.43 19.06
C ARG A 367 -14.42 7.75 18.27
N VAL A 368 -15.39 8.59 18.56
CA VAL A 368 -15.67 9.87 17.90
C VAL A 368 -16.06 10.90 18.97
N PRO A 369 -15.90 12.22 18.77
CA PRO A 369 -16.29 13.20 19.78
C PRO A 369 -17.82 13.34 19.93
N ASP A 370 -18.56 12.91 18.90
CA ASP A 370 -20.02 12.99 18.81
C ASP A 370 -20.49 11.91 17.81
N ALA A 371 -21.24 10.93 18.32
CA ALA A 371 -21.76 9.82 17.54
C ALA A 371 -22.89 10.24 16.58
N GLU A 372 -23.73 11.21 16.96
CA GLU A 372 -24.79 11.71 16.08
C GLU A 372 -24.16 12.43 14.90
N ARG A 373 -23.25 13.37 15.15
CA ARG A 373 -22.52 14.11 14.12
C ARG A 373 -21.69 13.20 13.21
N PHE A 374 -21.10 12.13 13.73
CA PHE A 374 -20.43 11.13 12.90
C PHE A 374 -21.41 10.41 11.97
N THR A 375 -22.57 9.96 12.48
CA THR A 375 -23.57 9.28 11.62
C THR A 375 -24.18 10.23 10.59
N GLN A 376 -24.38 11.51 10.90
CA GLN A 376 -24.78 12.54 9.94
C GLN A 376 -23.70 12.74 8.84
N ALA A 377 -22.43 12.84 9.20
CA ALA A 377 -21.33 13.00 8.24
C ALA A 377 -21.15 11.76 7.34
N PHE A 378 -21.37 10.57 7.89
CA PHE A 378 -21.37 9.32 7.13
C PHE A 378 -22.58 9.24 6.17
N ALA A 379 -23.77 9.67 6.61
CA ALA A 379 -24.96 9.76 5.75
C ALA A 379 -24.74 10.73 4.56
N GLU A 380 -24.10 11.87 4.81
CA GLU A 380 -23.68 12.82 3.76
C GLU A 380 -22.67 12.18 2.79
N ALA A 381 -21.71 11.39 3.27
CA ALA A 381 -20.80 10.65 2.39
C ALA A 381 -21.54 9.65 1.47
N VAL A 382 -22.54 8.92 2.00
CA VAL A 382 -23.41 8.05 1.18
C VAL A 382 -24.27 8.87 0.21
N ALA A 383 -24.76 10.05 0.61
CA ALA A 383 -25.49 10.95 -0.27
C ALA A 383 -24.64 11.46 -1.44
N ARG A 384 -23.35 11.78 -1.22
CA ARG A 384 -22.40 12.16 -2.29
C ARG A 384 -22.00 10.99 -3.19
N TRP A 385 -21.91 9.77 -2.66
CA TRP A 385 -21.76 8.57 -3.48
C TRP A 385 -22.97 8.38 -4.42
N ASN A 386 -24.19 8.51 -3.88
CA ASN A 386 -25.41 8.43 -4.68
C ASN A 386 -25.50 9.55 -5.73
N GLU A 387 -25.17 10.80 -5.38
CA GLU A 387 -25.08 11.93 -6.32
C GLU A 387 -24.15 11.63 -7.49
N MET A 388 -22.97 11.06 -7.21
CA MET A 388 -22.00 10.65 -8.22
C MET A 388 -22.55 9.56 -9.14
N LEU A 389 -23.24 8.54 -8.60
CA LEU A 389 -23.81 7.44 -9.39
C LEU A 389 -25.05 7.85 -10.21
N SER A 390 -25.93 8.72 -9.69
CA SER A 390 -27.06 9.23 -10.48
C SER A 390 -26.61 10.06 -11.67
N GLY A 391 -25.46 10.75 -11.56
CA GLY A 391 -24.81 11.41 -12.71
C GLY A 391 -24.06 10.45 -13.64
N ALA A 392 -23.85 9.19 -13.26
CA ALA A 392 -22.91 8.30 -13.95
C ALA A 392 -23.43 7.67 -15.25
N GLY A 393 -24.75 7.66 -15.48
CA GLY A 393 -25.38 7.17 -16.73
C GLY A 393 -25.14 5.70 -17.09
N GLY A 394 -24.35 4.96 -16.31
CA GLY A 394 -23.97 3.57 -16.56
C GLY A 394 -24.97 2.55 -16.02
N ASN A 395 -24.89 1.32 -16.54
CA ASN A 395 -25.85 0.25 -16.25
C ASN A 395 -25.80 -0.26 -14.80
N GLN A 396 -24.68 -0.11 -14.09
CA GLN A 396 -24.54 -0.52 -12.69
C GLN A 396 -24.64 0.69 -11.76
N GLN A 397 -25.82 0.85 -11.15
CA GLN A 397 -26.08 1.91 -10.18
C GLN A 397 -26.18 1.32 -8.77
N LEU A 398 -25.04 1.22 -8.08
CA LEU A 398 -24.94 0.86 -6.66
C LEU A 398 -25.39 2.01 -5.74
N VAL A 399 -26.61 2.50 -5.97
CA VAL A 399 -27.24 3.56 -5.17
C VAL A 399 -27.73 2.95 -3.86
N PHE A 400 -27.21 3.47 -2.75
CA PHE A 400 -27.56 3.00 -1.41
C PHE A 400 -28.82 3.71 -0.91
N GLN A 401 -29.87 2.94 -0.64
CA GLN A 401 -31.00 3.39 0.16
C GLN A 401 -30.61 3.32 1.65
N SER A 402 -31.33 4.03 2.51
CA SER A 402 -31.10 4.03 3.96
C SER A 402 -32.41 3.79 4.70
N GLU A 403 -32.40 2.88 5.67
CA GLU A 403 -33.54 2.57 6.53
C GLU A 403 -33.11 2.52 8.01
N PRO A 404 -33.92 3.06 8.95
CA PRO A 404 -33.69 2.87 10.38
C PRO A 404 -33.74 1.37 10.73
N VAL A 405 -32.85 0.94 11.61
CA VAL A 405 -32.74 -0.46 12.04
C VAL A 405 -32.41 -0.55 13.52
N GLU A 406 -32.84 -1.61 14.18
CA GLU A 406 -32.41 -1.97 15.52
C GLU A 406 -31.54 -3.24 15.45
N VAL A 407 -30.36 -3.21 16.07
CA VAL A 407 -29.42 -4.33 16.12
C VAL A 407 -28.97 -4.51 17.56
N GLY A 408 -29.25 -5.67 18.16
CA GLY A 408 -28.89 -5.95 19.56
C GLY A 408 -29.48 -4.96 20.58
N GLY A 409 -30.65 -4.38 20.30
CA GLY A 409 -31.26 -3.32 21.14
C GLY A 409 -30.71 -1.91 20.90
N HIS A 410 -29.73 -1.73 20.01
CA HIS A 410 -29.20 -0.43 19.62
C HIS A 410 -29.85 0.06 18.31
N ALA A 411 -30.39 1.28 18.33
CA ALA A 411 -30.89 1.94 17.13
C ALA A 411 -29.74 2.43 16.24
N GLY A 412 -29.91 2.32 14.92
CA GLY A 412 -28.95 2.77 13.92
C GLY A 412 -29.57 2.88 12.53
N ALA A 413 -28.72 2.94 11.51
CA ALA A 413 -29.13 2.96 10.11
C ALA A 413 -28.51 1.78 9.34
N ARG A 414 -29.32 1.07 8.55
CA ARG A 414 -28.86 0.17 7.49
C ARG A 414 -28.84 0.94 6.18
N TYR A 415 -27.69 0.99 5.54
CA TYR A 415 -27.55 1.42 4.15
C TYR A 415 -27.46 0.19 3.27
N TRP A 416 -28.23 0.14 2.19
CA TRP A 416 -28.24 -1.03 1.31
C TRP A 416 -28.42 -0.68 -0.16
N ALA A 417 -27.71 -1.40 -1.03
CA ALA A 417 -27.86 -1.35 -2.49
C ALA A 417 -28.26 -2.73 -3.03
N ASN A 418 -29.27 -2.78 -3.89
CA ASN A 418 -29.63 -4.02 -4.57
C ASN A 418 -28.62 -4.27 -5.71
N VAL A 419 -27.92 -5.41 -5.68
CA VAL A 419 -26.95 -5.80 -6.72
C VAL A 419 -27.53 -6.74 -7.78
N VAL A 420 -28.78 -7.20 -7.58
CA VAL A 420 -29.49 -8.13 -8.47
C VAL A 420 -30.20 -7.37 -9.59
N ASP A 421 -30.97 -6.33 -9.25
CA ASP A 421 -31.76 -5.57 -10.24
C ASP A 421 -30.88 -4.88 -11.31
N PRO A 422 -29.77 -4.17 -10.97
CA PRO A 422 -28.93 -3.51 -11.97
C PRO A 422 -28.12 -4.48 -12.83
N ALA A 423 -28.08 -5.76 -12.45
CA ALA A 423 -27.42 -6.82 -13.20
C ALA A 423 -28.37 -7.57 -14.16
N ASP A 424 -29.63 -7.14 -14.28
CA ASP A 424 -30.68 -7.80 -15.08
C ASP A 424 -30.88 -9.28 -14.66
N ALA A 425 -30.53 -9.61 -13.42
CA ALA A 425 -30.18 -10.97 -12.98
C ALA A 425 -31.39 -11.91 -12.81
N ASP A 426 -32.62 -11.41 -12.84
CA ASP A 426 -33.82 -12.24 -13.00
C ASP A 426 -33.87 -12.95 -14.36
N ARG A 427 -33.08 -12.49 -15.35
CA ARG A 427 -32.88 -13.17 -16.64
C ARG A 427 -31.73 -14.19 -16.62
N VAL A 428 -30.91 -14.22 -15.56
CA VAL A 428 -29.73 -15.09 -15.43
C VAL A 428 -29.66 -15.63 -13.99
N PRO A 429 -30.38 -16.72 -13.67
CA PRO A 429 -30.50 -17.26 -12.31
C PRO A 429 -29.16 -17.55 -11.61
N GLU A 430 -28.10 -17.84 -12.37
CA GLU A 430 -26.75 -18.05 -11.90
C GLU A 430 -26.15 -16.77 -11.28
N ILE A 431 -26.41 -15.59 -11.89
CA ILE A 431 -26.00 -14.29 -11.34
C ILE A 431 -26.76 -14.01 -10.05
N LYS A 432 -28.09 -14.23 -10.04
CA LYS A 432 -28.92 -14.05 -8.83
C LYS A 432 -28.45 -14.95 -7.68
N THR A 433 -28.22 -16.23 -7.96
CA THR A 433 -27.68 -17.21 -6.99
C THR A 433 -26.30 -16.79 -6.48
N THR A 434 -25.43 -16.26 -7.36
CA THR A 434 -24.10 -15.77 -6.97
C THR A 434 -24.20 -14.54 -6.08
N MET A 435 -25.02 -13.54 -6.43
CA MET A 435 -25.23 -12.36 -5.61
C MET A 435 -25.84 -12.71 -4.24
N GLN A 436 -26.76 -13.66 -4.18
CA GLN A 436 -27.35 -14.11 -2.92
C GLN A 436 -26.34 -14.81 -2.00
N ARG A 437 -25.42 -15.62 -2.55
CA ARG A 437 -24.28 -16.18 -1.79
C ARG A 437 -23.31 -15.11 -1.30
N PHE A 438 -23.20 -13.98 -1.99
CA PHE A 438 -22.28 -12.90 -1.65
C PHE A 438 -22.83 -11.96 -0.57
N TYR A 439 -24.09 -11.55 -0.67
CA TYR A 439 -24.67 -10.48 0.14
C TYR A 439 -25.84 -10.91 1.03
N GLY A 440 -26.40 -12.10 0.84
CA GLY A 440 -27.54 -12.63 1.61
C GLY A 440 -28.75 -12.93 0.74
N ALA A 441 -29.77 -13.55 1.34
CA ALA A 441 -30.93 -14.07 0.59
C ALA A 441 -31.74 -13.00 -0.16
N ASP A 442 -31.68 -11.73 0.27
CA ASP A 442 -32.30 -10.58 -0.41
C ASP A 442 -31.46 -10.02 -1.57
N GLY A 443 -30.20 -10.44 -1.71
CA GLY A 443 -29.27 -9.94 -2.73
C GLY A 443 -28.84 -8.48 -2.54
N LYS A 444 -28.91 -7.95 -1.30
CA LYS A 444 -28.59 -6.53 -1.01
C LYS A 444 -27.24 -6.37 -0.31
N ALA A 445 -26.27 -5.76 -1.01
CA ALA A 445 -25.04 -5.28 -0.36
C ALA A 445 -25.43 -4.28 0.73
N SER A 446 -25.12 -4.58 1.99
CA SER A 446 -25.67 -3.88 3.16
C SER A 446 -24.56 -3.54 4.16
N PHE A 447 -24.52 -2.29 4.64
CA PHE A 447 -23.70 -1.90 5.79
C PHE A 447 -24.52 -1.13 6.83
N TYR A 448 -24.11 -1.27 8.08
CA TYR A 448 -24.81 -0.80 9.27
C TYR A 448 -23.97 0.25 9.96
N VAL A 449 -24.61 1.31 10.45
CA VAL A 449 -24.00 2.32 11.32
C VAL A 449 -24.83 2.44 12.58
N VAL A 450 -24.24 2.10 13.72
CA VAL A 450 -24.94 1.94 15.00
C VAL A 450 -24.19 2.69 16.10
N PRO A 451 -24.74 3.81 16.61
CA PRO A 451 -24.29 4.43 17.85
C PRO A 451 -24.41 3.49 19.05
N LEU A 452 -23.34 3.35 19.81
CA LEU A 452 -23.25 2.56 21.04
C LEU A 452 -23.12 3.44 22.30
N GLY A 453 -23.19 4.76 22.13
CA GLY A 453 -23.08 5.78 23.17
C GLY A 453 -23.08 7.17 22.55
N ALA A 454 -22.67 8.18 23.33
CA ALA A 454 -22.52 9.55 22.82
C ALA A 454 -21.30 9.73 21.90
N ASP A 455 -20.34 8.82 21.97
CA ASP A 455 -18.98 8.99 21.45
C ASP A 455 -18.38 7.70 20.85
N LEU A 456 -19.20 6.66 20.66
CA LEU A 456 -18.79 5.34 20.16
C LEU A 456 -19.77 4.87 19.07
N VAL A 457 -19.24 4.49 17.91
CA VAL A 457 -20.03 4.03 16.75
C VAL A 457 -19.45 2.74 16.19
N ALA A 458 -20.31 1.76 15.92
CA ALA A 458 -19.98 0.61 15.09
C ALA A 458 -20.36 0.87 13.62
N VAL A 459 -19.47 0.53 12.69
CA VAL A 459 -19.70 0.53 11.24
C VAL A 459 -19.38 -0.88 10.71
N ALA A 460 -20.34 -1.58 10.11
CA ALA A 460 -20.18 -3.00 9.78
C ALA A 460 -20.80 -3.43 8.44
N ASP A 461 -20.12 -4.33 7.72
CA ASP A 461 -20.65 -5.14 6.61
C ASP A 461 -20.80 -6.58 7.15
N MET A 462 -21.95 -6.87 7.74
CA MET A 462 -22.31 -8.09 8.47
C MET A 462 -23.83 -8.32 8.41
N THR A 463 -24.34 -9.52 8.70
CA THR A 463 -25.79 -9.70 8.93
C THR A 463 -26.18 -9.17 10.31
N VAL A 464 -27.46 -8.87 10.54
CA VAL A 464 -27.96 -8.43 11.86
C VAL A 464 -27.65 -9.48 12.94
N ASP A 465 -27.89 -10.75 12.64
CA ASP A 465 -27.65 -11.88 13.55
C ASP A 465 -26.16 -12.06 13.88
N ASP A 466 -25.27 -11.83 12.89
CA ASP A 466 -23.82 -11.86 13.11
C ASP A 466 -23.34 -10.62 13.86
N LEU A 467 -23.96 -9.45 13.66
CA LEU A 467 -23.50 -8.16 14.18
C LEU A 467 -23.89 -7.92 15.64
N ALA A 468 -25.10 -8.28 16.05
CA ALA A 468 -25.58 -8.02 17.42
C ALA A 468 -24.63 -8.59 18.51
N PRO A 469 -24.11 -9.83 18.41
CA PRO A 469 -23.12 -10.36 19.36
C PRO A 469 -21.76 -9.66 19.36
N TRP A 470 -21.44 -8.80 18.38
CA TRP A 470 -20.26 -7.92 18.42
C TRP A 470 -20.55 -6.58 19.08
N LEU A 471 -21.77 -6.04 18.95
CA LEU A 471 -22.13 -4.79 19.63
C LEU A 471 -22.00 -4.94 21.17
N GLU A 472 -22.43 -6.09 21.71
CA GLU A 472 -22.23 -6.49 23.11
C GLU A 472 -20.75 -6.59 23.55
N ARG A 473 -19.81 -6.69 22.60
CA ARG A 473 -18.36 -6.89 22.83
C ARG A 473 -17.51 -5.67 22.52
N ILE A 474 -18.10 -4.68 21.85
CA ILE A 474 -17.49 -3.38 21.59
C ILE A 474 -17.73 -2.50 22.81
N GLY A 475 -16.65 -1.96 23.38
CA GLY A 475 -16.76 -1.08 24.54
C GLY A 475 -15.49 -0.28 24.81
N THR A 476 -15.63 0.73 25.66
CA THR A 476 -14.50 1.50 26.16
C THR A 476 -13.67 0.65 27.13
N GLY A 477 -12.35 0.65 26.97
CA GLY A 477 -11.44 -0.05 27.88
C GLY A 477 -10.48 0.91 28.58
N ASP A 478 -10.25 0.68 29.87
CA ASP A 478 -9.30 1.43 30.71
C ASP A 478 -7.83 1.04 30.46
N GLY A 479 -7.58 0.08 29.57
CA GLY A 479 -6.24 -0.36 29.20
C GLY A 479 -5.50 0.65 28.33
N ALA A 480 -4.19 0.78 28.55
CA ALA A 480 -3.31 1.50 27.63
C ALA A 480 -3.48 0.91 26.22
N PRO A 481 -3.59 1.73 25.18
CA PRO A 481 -4.17 0.89 23.48
C PRO A 481 -3.16 -0.14 22.97
N SER A 482 -3.70 -1.21 22.39
CA SER A 482 -2.91 -1.99 21.45
C SER A 482 -2.81 -1.17 20.18
N ASP A 483 -1.72 -0.41 20.07
CA ASP A 483 -1.21 0.06 18.79
C ASP A 483 -0.73 -1.13 17.93
N THR A 484 -0.69 -2.34 18.53
CA THR A 484 -0.59 -3.63 17.87
C THR A 484 -1.94 -4.17 17.33
N GLY A 485 -1.83 -5.05 16.34
CA GLY A 485 -2.90 -5.78 15.65
C GLY A 485 -2.34 -6.98 14.89
N GLU A 486 -3.19 -7.72 14.20
CA GLU A 486 -2.82 -8.96 13.50
C GLU A 486 -3.42 -9.04 12.09
N ILE A 487 -2.71 -9.73 11.17
CA ILE A 487 -3.22 -10.16 9.87
C ILE A 487 -2.95 -11.66 9.68
N ALA A 488 -4.01 -12.48 9.74
CA ALA A 488 -3.97 -13.90 9.43
C ALA A 488 -4.04 -14.11 7.90
N VAL A 489 -2.88 -14.05 7.25
CA VAL A 489 -2.74 -14.10 5.78
C VAL A 489 -3.26 -15.42 5.19
N ASP A 490 -3.17 -16.52 5.93
CA ASP A 490 -3.80 -17.81 5.58
C ASP A 490 -5.32 -17.69 5.47
N ARG A 491 -5.98 -17.10 6.47
CA ARG A 491 -7.44 -16.91 6.52
C ARG A 491 -7.88 -15.92 5.45
N LEU A 492 -7.09 -14.88 5.18
CA LEU A 492 -7.32 -13.93 4.09
C LEU A 492 -7.26 -14.61 2.71
N ILE A 493 -6.24 -15.43 2.46
CA ILE A 493 -6.11 -16.23 1.23
C ILE A 493 -7.27 -17.22 1.12
N ASN A 494 -7.61 -17.93 2.19
CA ASN A 494 -8.66 -18.95 2.22
C ASN A 494 -10.05 -18.35 2.00
N TRP A 495 -10.38 -17.20 2.61
CA TRP A 495 -11.61 -16.45 2.33
C TRP A 495 -11.68 -16.02 0.86
N GLN A 496 -10.59 -15.50 0.30
CA GLN A 496 -10.55 -15.05 -1.10
C GLN A 496 -10.57 -16.23 -2.10
N GLN A 497 -10.13 -17.42 -1.69
CA GLN A 497 -10.33 -18.67 -2.42
C GLN A 497 -11.81 -19.11 -2.39
N GLN A 498 -12.52 -18.98 -1.26
CA GLN A 498 -13.98 -19.25 -1.18
C GLN A 498 -14.78 -18.28 -2.06
N VAL A 499 -14.51 -16.98 -1.94
CA VAL A 499 -15.06 -15.90 -2.79
C VAL A 499 -14.88 -16.24 -4.27
N TRP A 500 -13.65 -16.58 -4.70
CA TRP A 500 -13.38 -16.92 -6.09
C TRP A 500 -14.05 -18.23 -6.53
N ALA A 501 -14.10 -19.25 -5.67
CA ALA A 501 -14.77 -20.51 -5.97
C ALA A 501 -16.29 -20.34 -6.14
N ALA A 502 -16.92 -19.49 -5.34
CA ALA A 502 -18.35 -19.19 -5.46
C ALA A 502 -18.70 -18.40 -6.74
N MET A 503 -17.81 -17.50 -7.20
CA MET A 503 -17.94 -16.80 -8.48
C MET A 503 -17.69 -17.69 -9.71
N MET A 504 -17.00 -18.81 -9.53
CA MET A 504 -16.62 -19.76 -10.59
C MET A 504 -17.38 -21.09 -10.48
N ASP A 505 -18.43 -21.16 -9.67
CA ASP A 505 -19.27 -22.34 -9.54
C ASP A 505 -19.98 -22.64 -10.88
N GLY A 506 -20.12 -23.93 -11.22
CA GLY A 506 -20.59 -24.38 -12.54
C GLY A 506 -19.65 -24.09 -13.73
N ALA A 507 -18.56 -23.33 -13.57
CA ALA A 507 -17.67 -23.00 -14.68
C ALA A 507 -16.86 -24.21 -15.18
N LEU A 508 -17.03 -24.57 -16.45
CA LEU A 508 -16.37 -25.73 -17.06
C LEU A 508 -14.84 -25.69 -16.90
N GLY A 509 -14.29 -26.76 -16.31
CA GLY A 509 -12.85 -26.91 -16.08
C GLY A 509 -12.30 -26.08 -14.91
N PHE A 510 -13.11 -25.32 -14.19
CA PHE A 510 -12.67 -24.72 -12.94
C PHE A 510 -12.52 -25.80 -11.86
N LYS A 511 -11.34 -25.82 -11.22
CA LYS A 511 -11.09 -26.58 -9.99
C LYS A 511 -10.66 -25.59 -8.91
N PRO A 512 -11.33 -25.54 -7.75
CA PRO A 512 -10.85 -24.71 -6.65
C PRO A 512 -9.46 -25.19 -6.23
N SER A 513 -8.54 -24.25 -6.04
CA SER A 513 -7.24 -24.54 -5.44
C SER A 513 -7.41 -25.06 -4.01
N PRO A 514 -6.54 -25.95 -3.51
CA PRO A 514 -6.58 -26.35 -2.11
C PRO A 514 -6.41 -25.13 -1.18
N PRO A 515 -6.93 -25.21 0.06
CA PRO A 515 -6.68 -24.20 1.08
C PRO A 515 -5.18 -23.92 1.26
N PHE A 516 -4.85 -22.69 1.64
CA PHE A 516 -3.55 -22.40 2.24
C PHE A 516 -3.44 -23.10 3.60
N PRO A 517 -2.28 -23.68 3.96
CA PRO A 517 -2.05 -24.15 5.32
C PRO A 517 -2.18 -23.00 6.32
N SER A 518 -2.56 -23.31 7.56
CA SER A 518 -2.53 -22.33 8.64
C SER A 518 -1.08 -22.04 9.01
N VAL A 519 -0.75 -20.77 9.20
CA VAL A 519 0.56 -20.26 9.64
C VAL A 519 0.34 -19.19 10.72
N PRO A 520 1.37 -18.75 11.47
CA PRO A 520 1.21 -17.64 12.40
C PRO A 520 0.72 -16.37 11.66
N PRO A 521 -0.08 -15.49 12.33
CA PRO A 521 -0.46 -14.21 11.75
C PRO A 521 0.77 -13.28 11.65
N CYS A 522 0.70 -12.30 10.75
CA CYS A 522 1.62 -11.17 10.83
C CYS A 522 1.20 -10.25 11.97
N GLU A 523 2.12 -9.82 12.83
CA GLU A 523 1.88 -8.72 13.76
C GLU A 523 1.96 -7.39 13.00
N VAL A 524 1.09 -6.44 13.36
CA VAL A 524 1.06 -5.07 12.81
C VAL A 524 1.14 -4.08 13.98
N THR A 525 2.07 -3.14 13.97
CA THR A 525 2.26 -2.17 15.06
C THR A 525 2.21 -0.75 14.53
N LEU A 526 1.63 0.21 15.27
CA LEU A 526 1.29 1.55 14.80
C LEU A 526 1.90 2.65 15.69
N GLU A 527 3.18 2.93 15.47
CA GLU A 527 4.01 3.81 16.31
C GLU A 527 4.06 5.23 15.76
N ALA A 528 4.10 6.23 16.65
CA ALA A 528 4.33 7.62 16.29
C ALA A 528 5.78 8.00 16.61
N GLU A 529 6.54 8.41 15.59
CA GLU A 529 7.97 8.70 15.65
C GLU A 529 8.20 10.14 15.18
N GLY A 530 8.19 11.07 16.13
CA GLY A 530 8.22 12.51 15.83
C GLY A 530 7.05 12.92 14.92
N PRO A 531 7.30 13.49 13.73
CA PRO A 531 6.26 13.85 12.76
C PRO A 531 5.76 12.65 11.92
N ALA A 532 6.36 11.47 12.04
CA ALA A 532 6.01 10.29 11.26
C ALA A 532 5.02 9.37 12.01
N GLN A 533 4.08 8.77 11.26
CA GLN A 533 3.37 7.57 11.72
C GLN A 533 3.97 6.34 11.05
N VAL A 534 4.52 5.42 11.83
CA VAL A 534 5.07 4.14 11.39
C VAL A 534 4.08 3.01 11.58
N PHE A 535 3.79 2.27 10.51
CA PHE A 535 3.13 0.97 10.56
C PHE A 535 4.21 -0.11 10.41
N ARG A 536 4.56 -0.83 11.47
CA ARG A 536 5.40 -2.04 11.40
C ARG A 536 4.53 -3.25 11.03
N LEU A 537 5.11 -4.23 10.35
CA LEU A 537 4.51 -5.49 9.92
C LEU A 537 5.57 -6.59 10.02
N GLN A 538 5.51 -7.41 11.07
CA GLN A 538 6.38 -8.60 11.21
C GLN A 538 5.73 -9.76 10.45
N VAL A 539 6.44 -10.30 9.46
CA VAL A 539 5.98 -11.41 8.60
C VAL A 539 6.72 -12.70 9.01
N PRO A 540 6.03 -13.69 9.60
CA PRO A 540 6.63 -14.93 10.07
C PRO A 540 7.37 -15.71 8.97
N GLN A 541 8.50 -16.33 9.31
CA GLN A 541 9.30 -17.09 8.35
C GLN A 541 8.49 -18.21 7.66
N GLU A 542 7.61 -18.91 8.38
CA GLU A 542 6.80 -20.01 7.85
C GLU A 542 5.75 -19.52 6.83
N LEU A 543 5.26 -18.28 6.99
CA LEU A 543 4.37 -17.65 6.01
C LEU A 543 5.15 -17.36 4.71
N ILE A 544 6.38 -16.85 4.80
CA ILE A 544 7.24 -16.59 3.64
C ILE A 544 7.52 -17.89 2.89
N GLN A 545 7.92 -18.95 3.61
CA GLN A 545 8.15 -20.28 3.03
C GLN A 545 6.89 -20.86 2.37
N SER A 546 5.74 -20.76 3.05
CA SER A 546 4.44 -21.26 2.54
C SER A 546 3.96 -20.50 1.31
N LEU A 547 4.20 -19.18 1.24
CA LEU A 547 3.92 -18.36 0.07
C LEU A 547 4.84 -18.74 -1.10
N GLY A 548 6.14 -18.90 -0.86
CA GLY A 548 7.12 -19.34 -1.86
C GLY A 548 6.72 -20.69 -2.47
N ALA A 549 6.48 -21.71 -1.64
CA ALA A 549 6.05 -23.03 -2.10
C ALA A 549 4.75 -22.98 -2.94
N LYS A 550 3.79 -22.10 -2.59
CA LYS A 550 2.54 -21.89 -3.37
C LYS A 550 2.71 -21.00 -4.61
N ILE A 551 3.88 -20.38 -4.80
CA ILE A 551 4.26 -19.72 -6.04
C ILE A 551 4.92 -20.73 -6.98
N THR A 552 5.91 -21.49 -6.51
CA THR A 552 6.63 -22.52 -7.30
C THR A 552 5.73 -23.65 -7.80
N ALA A 553 4.59 -23.91 -7.14
CA ALA A 553 3.64 -24.96 -7.49
C ALA A 553 2.48 -24.54 -8.44
N GLN A 554 2.58 -23.44 -9.18
CA GLN A 554 1.49 -22.89 -10.03
C GLN A 554 1.86 -22.61 -11.50
#